data_AF-A9NGH4-F1
#
_entry.id   AF-A9NGH4-F1
#
_cell.length_a   1.000
_cell.length_b   1.000
_cell.length_c   1.000
_cell.angle_alpha   90.00
_cell.angle_beta   90.00
_cell.angle_gamma   90.00
#
_symmetry.space_group_name_H-M   'P 1'
#
loop_
_entity.id
_entity.type
_entity.pdbx_description
1 polymer ?
#
loop_
_entity_poly.entity_id
_entity_poly.type
_entity_poly.pdbx_seq_one_letter_code
_entity_poly.pdbx_strand_id
1 'polypeptide(L)'
;MKRRLLISLILILMLLISFMLVFPLMELDYSLIYTVFATISIVLLSVYLFSGTAKFIVMLIYSLVIILGLIILPDYEQAIIAVGSLMIILNPLSNFETHLEAKLIPTDTAPLSISIRGKYWPFYAYRQEMKNYVRLPQTKKLFTKSWYLKTRQLITILFLFTAIFLFINELKNIYIDLSNYNPLQVFTFYGVTSLFVLTFILYKNGFRAMFRAAIMFIFLPVIFAAWILPISFLSQVIFTVIISLLGITDIVYEKYLSLNRVAYSAYKYYDPDDQRHVYANEFYEPLVYNETYNIVGIYKFKTHVDEFHKHLNDILFYANRKHFMITAYTFNGKEMNVYTEFYHKHAKRAQNFKNYLENILHTNIEEQIVYDKYKQIYEKTFFHKTEYIVARALSLANLLKELQVTKRELIISIIFSFKNKEDILKLSKHYYVARMEELDDSDYLAARVSIKTPNSNFAIEQKIRDILLNAMIYQATYVRILVYYEGEKQR
;
A
#
# COMPACT_ATOMS: atom_id res chain seq x y z
N MET A 1 0.38 -7.42 23.62
CA MET A 1 -0.31 -6.30 22.92
C MET A 1 -1.23 -5.42 23.79
N LYS A 2 -2.40 -5.86 24.29
CA LYS A 2 -3.30 -5.02 25.13
C LYS A 2 -2.60 -4.42 26.37
N ARG A 3 -1.76 -5.23 27.03
CA ARG A 3 -0.93 -4.83 28.17
C ARG A 3 0.05 -3.69 27.82
N ARG A 4 0.74 -3.77 26.67
CA ARG A 4 1.70 -2.76 26.20
C ARG A 4 1.02 -1.42 25.94
N LEU A 5 -0.14 -1.44 25.28
CA LEU A 5 -0.94 -0.25 25.02
C LEU A 5 -1.40 0.42 26.32
N LEU A 6 -1.87 -0.37 27.29
CA LEU A 6 -2.31 0.13 28.60
C LEU A 6 -1.14 0.71 29.41
N ILE A 7 0.02 0.04 29.44
CA ILE A 7 1.23 0.55 30.11
C ILE A 7 1.70 1.86 29.47
N SER A 8 1.84 1.91 28.14
CA SER A 8 2.27 3.13 27.44
C SER A 8 1.28 4.28 27.65
N LEU A 9 -0.03 4.01 27.62
CA LEU A 9 -1.06 5.02 27.86
C LEU A 9 -0.97 5.59 29.27
N ILE A 10 -0.86 4.73 30.29
CA ILE A 10 -0.72 5.17 31.68
C ILE A 10 0.54 6.00 31.87
N LEU A 11 1.69 5.55 31.34
CA LEU A 11 2.95 6.28 31.48
C LEU A 11 2.95 7.63 30.75
N ILE A 12 2.36 7.72 29.55
CA ILE A 12 2.19 8.99 28.84
C ILE A 12 1.25 9.91 29.61
N LEU A 13 0.14 9.40 30.14
CA LEU A 13 -0.79 10.20 30.93
C LEU A 13 -0.14 10.72 32.21
N MET A 14 0.64 9.88 32.92
CA MET A 14 1.41 10.29 34.08
C MET A 14 2.45 11.37 33.73
N LEU A 15 3.16 11.23 32.61
CA LEU A 15 4.12 12.24 32.14
C LEU A 15 3.43 13.57 31.82
N LEU A 16 2.26 13.56 31.18
CA LEU A 16 1.48 14.76 30.87
C LEU A 16 0.95 15.45 32.14
N ILE A 17 0.43 14.67 33.09
CA ILE A 17 -0.03 15.21 34.39
C ILE A 17 1.16 15.80 35.16
N SER A 18 2.28 15.08 35.19
CA SER A 18 3.49 15.56 35.85
C SER A 18 4.04 16.82 35.16
N PHE A 19 3.90 16.95 33.84
CA PHE A 19 4.26 18.16 33.11
C PHE A 19 3.42 19.37 33.56
N MET A 20 2.11 19.19 33.76
CA MET A 20 1.24 20.26 34.29
C MET A 20 1.59 20.69 35.73
N LEU A 21 2.16 19.79 36.53
CA LEU A 21 2.55 20.09 37.91
C LEU A 21 3.95 20.69 38.03
N VAL A 22 4.93 20.18 37.26
CA VAL A 22 6.33 20.61 37.34
C VAL A 22 6.53 22.00 36.75
N PHE A 23 5.86 22.33 35.65
CA PHE A 23 6.04 23.60 34.95
C PHE A 23 5.73 24.86 35.79
N PRO A 24 4.64 24.91 36.61
CA PRO A 24 4.37 26.06 37.47
C PRO A 24 5.12 26.03 38.82
N LEU A 25 5.66 24.89 39.25
CA LEU A 25 6.25 24.72 40.60
C LEU A 25 7.77 24.78 40.64
N MET A 26 8.47 24.64 39.50
CA MET A 26 9.93 24.61 39.45
C MET A 26 10.52 25.87 38.81
N GLU A 27 11.77 26.18 39.20
CA GLU A 27 12.56 27.22 38.56
C GLU A 27 12.82 26.88 37.07
N LEU A 28 13.09 27.92 36.29
CA LEU A 28 13.12 27.85 34.82
C LEU A 28 14.13 26.82 34.28
N ASP A 29 15.29 26.69 34.93
CA ASP A 29 16.35 25.75 34.53
C ASP A 29 15.94 24.28 34.74
N TYR A 30 15.29 23.97 35.87
CA TYR A 30 14.78 22.61 36.13
C TYR A 30 13.58 22.27 35.25
N SER A 31 12.74 23.26 34.93
CA SER A 31 11.65 23.12 33.97
C SER A 31 12.15 22.74 32.57
N LEU A 32 13.25 23.36 32.11
CA LEU A 32 13.89 23.03 30.83
C LEU A 32 14.44 21.59 30.82
N ILE A 33 15.18 21.18 31.86
CA ILE A 33 15.72 19.82 31.97
C ILE A 33 14.59 18.79 31.99
N TYR A 34 13.53 19.05 32.76
CA TYR A 34 12.36 18.17 32.82
C TYR A 34 11.65 18.07 31.47
N THR A 35 11.55 19.17 30.73
CA THR A 35 10.93 19.20 29.38
C THR A 35 11.70 18.33 28.39
N VAL A 36 13.04 18.39 28.40
CA VAL A 36 13.88 17.53 27.56
C VAL A 36 13.72 16.06 27.95
N PHE A 37 13.75 15.76 29.25
CA PHE A 37 13.53 14.41 29.76
C PHE A 37 12.16 13.84 29.37
N ALA A 38 11.09 14.62 29.55
CA ALA A 38 9.73 14.21 29.20
C ALA A 38 9.60 13.95 27.70
N THR A 39 10.21 14.79 26.86
CA THR A 39 10.20 14.63 25.40
C THR A 39 10.89 13.33 24.99
N ILE A 40 12.10 13.07 25.49
CA ILE A 40 12.85 11.82 25.22
C ILE A 40 12.05 10.61 25.72
N SER A 41 11.46 10.70 26.91
CA SER A 41 10.65 9.63 27.50
C SER A 41 9.41 9.31 26.66
N ILE A 42 8.71 10.33 26.14
CA ILE A 42 7.56 10.15 25.24
C ILE A 42 7.99 9.47 23.93
N VAL A 43 9.13 9.87 23.36
CA VAL A 43 9.66 9.24 22.15
C VAL A 43 10.00 7.77 22.40
N LEU A 44 10.69 7.45 23.49
CA LEU A 44 11.02 6.08 23.86
C LEU A 44 9.77 5.23 24.16
N LEU A 45 8.78 5.79 24.86
CA LEU A 45 7.49 5.12 25.10
C LEU A 45 6.71 4.88 23.81
N SER A 46 6.83 5.78 22.84
CA SER A 46 6.25 5.60 21.50
C SER A 46 6.95 4.47 20.74
N VAL A 47 8.29 4.40 20.78
CA VAL A 47 9.05 3.27 20.22
C VAL A 47 8.62 1.96 20.87
N TYR A 48 8.51 1.92 22.20
CA TYR A 48 8.02 0.75 22.94
C TYR A 48 6.61 0.34 22.49
N LEU A 49 5.68 1.29 22.37
CA LEU A 49 4.32 1.04 21.94
C LEU A 49 4.26 0.44 20.53
N PHE A 50 4.92 1.08 19.56
CA PHE A 50 4.79 0.77 18.13
C PHE A 50 5.75 -0.31 17.64
N SER A 51 6.95 -0.39 18.19
CA SER A 51 8.02 -1.26 17.68
C SER A 51 8.41 -2.40 18.62
N GLY A 52 7.87 -2.43 19.84
CA GLY A 52 8.11 -3.52 20.79
C GLY A 52 9.30 -3.34 21.71
N THR A 53 9.49 -4.33 22.59
CA THR A 53 10.48 -4.33 23.69
C THR A 53 11.92 -4.36 23.20
N ALA A 54 12.25 -5.21 22.22
CA ALA A 54 13.61 -5.33 21.70
C ALA A 54 14.11 -4.00 21.13
N LYS A 55 13.29 -3.35 20.29
CA LYS A 55 13.63 -2.05 19.69
C LYS A 55 13.68 -0.91 20.71
N PHE A 56 12.82 -0.94 21.72
CA PHE A 56 12.90 0.01 22.84
C PHE A 56 14.25 -0.08 23.56
N ILE A 57 14.74 -1.29 23.85
CA ILE A 57 16.04 -1.48 24.53
C ILE A 57 17.17 -0.93 23.66
N VAL A 58 17.19 -1.24 22.36
CA VAL A 58 18.21 -0.75 21.43
C VAL A 58 18.18 0.78 21.32
N MET A 59 16.99 1.37 21.21
CA MET A 59 16.84 2.83 21.18
C MET A 59 17.25 3.49 22.49
N LEU A 60 17.00 2.86 23.64
CA LEU A 60 17.45 3.34 24.94
C LEU A 60 18.98 3.34 25.04
N ILE A 61 19.65 2.30 24.53
CA ILE A 61 21.12 2.27 24.43
C ILE A 61 21.62 3.41 23.55
N TYR A 62 21.02 3.63 22.37
CA TYR A 62 21.40 4.74 21.50
C TYR A 62 21.20 6.10 22.16
N SER A 63 20.07 6.33 22.83
CA SER A 63 19.81 7.57 23.56
C SER A 63 20.85 7.81 24.65
N LEU A 64 21.21 6.78 25.43
CA LEU A 64 22.25 6.89 26.45
C LEU A 64 23.62 7.24 25.87
N VAL A 65 24.03 6.57 24.78
CA VAL A 65 25.30 6.86 24.10
C VAL A 65 25.34 8.28 23.57
N ILE A 66 24.24 8.77 22.98
CA ILE A 66 24.15 10.15 22.47
C ILE A 66 24.23 11.15 23.63
N ILE A 67 23.46 10.94 24.70
CA ILE A 67 23.46 11.83 25.88
C ILE A 67 24.85 11.86 26.53
N LEU A 68 25.48 10.70 26.76
CA LEU A 68 26.83 10.61 27.30
C LEU A 68 27.84 11.30 26.38
N GLY A 69 27.71 11.11 25.06
CA GLY A 69 28.53 11.81 24.07
C GLY A 69 28.41 13.32 24.21
N LEU A 70 27.19 13.85 24.27
CA LEU A 70 26.94 15.29 24.42
C LEU A 70 27.48 15.87 25.73
N ILE A 71 27.48 15.09 26.82
CA ILE A 71 28.04 15.50 28.12
C ILE A 71 29.57 15.50 28.10
N ILE A 72 30.19 14.47 27.52
CA ILE A 72 31.65 14.28 27.56
C ILE A 72 32.36 15.16 26.52
N LEU A 73 31.72 15.39 25.37
CA LEU A 73 32.30 16.09 24.22
C LEU A 73 31.37 17.24 23.77
N PRO A 74 31.17 18.27 24.61
CA PRO A 74 30.24 19.36 24.31
C PRO A 74 30.61 20.11 23.03
N ASP A 75 31.89 20.31 22.75
CA ASP A 75 32.38 21.01 21.54
C ASP A 75 32.06 20.27 20.22
N TYR A 76 31.71 18.98 20.29
CA TYR A 76 31.39 18.14 19.15
C TYR A 76 29.89 17.86 19.02
N GLU A 77 29.05 18.65 19.67
CA GLU A 77 27.59 18.51 19.72
C GLU A 77 26.95 18.24 18.34
N GLN A 78 27.35 18.97 17.30
CA GLN A 78 26.84 18.75 15.93
C GLN A 78 27.24 17.39 15.35
N ALA A 79 28.50 16.98 15.55
CA ALA A 79 29.00 15.71 15.06
C ALA A 79 28.34 14.53 15.79
N ILE A 80 28.11 14.67 17.10
CA ILE A 80 27.45 13.65 17.92
C ILE A 80 25.98 13.50 17.53
N ILE A 81 25.26 14.60 17.28
CA ILE A 81 23.88 14.54 16.78
C ILE A 81 23.83 13.87 15.39
N ALA A 82 24.77 14.19 14.50
CA ALA A 82 24.84 13.59 13.18
C ALA A 82 25.12 12.08 13.24
N VAL A 83 26.12 11.66 14.02
CA VAL A 83 26.47 10.25 14.24
C VAL A 83 25.34 9.51 14.97
N GLY A 84 24.73 10.13 15.98
CA GLY A 84 23.58 9.56 16.70
C GLY A 84 22.38 9.32 15.79
N SER A 85 22.09 10.27 14.90
CA SER A 85 21.05 10.12 13.87
C SER A 85 21.36 8.96 12.90
N LEU A 86 22.63 8.83 12.50
CA LEU A 86 23.09 7.70 11.68
C LEU A 86 22.95 6.36 12.41
N MET A 87 23.26 6.30 13.70
CA MET A 87 23.08 5.08 14.51
C MET A 87 21.62 4.65 14.56
N ILE A 88 20.68 5.59 14.72
CA ILE A 88 19.24 5.29 14.72
C ILE A 88 18.78 4.78 13.35
N ILE A 89 19.27 5.38 12.25
CA ILE A 89 18.85 5.02 10.88
C ILE A 89 19.47 3.68 10.43
N LEU A 90 20.77 3.51 10.62
CA LEU A 90 21.51 2.32 10.17
C LEU A 90 21.33 1.12 11.11
N ASN A 91 20.97 1.38 12.37
CA ASN A 91 20.76 0.38 13.40
C ASN A 91 21.93 -0.63 13.51
N PRO A 92 23.13 -0.18 13.92
CA PRO A 92 24.31 -1.06 14.02
C PRO A 92 24.11 -2.24 14.99
N LEU A 93 23.19 -2.13 15.96
CA LEU A 93 22.81 -3.21 16.89
C LEU A 93 21.69 -4.11 16.36
N SER A 94 21.44 -4.15 15.05
CA SER A 94 20.39 -5.00 14.46
C SER A 94 20.53 -6.48 14.83
N ASN A 95 21.75 -7.04 14.81
CA ASN A 95 21.98 -8.43 15.23
C ASN A 95 21.63 -8.66 16.71
N PHE A 96 21.85 -7.65 17.56
CA PHE A 96 21.47 -7.71 18.97
C PHE A 96 19.96 -7.57 19.15
N GLU A 97 19.30 -6.72 18.35
CA GLU A 97 17.83 -6.63 18.28
C GLU A 97 17.23 -8.00 17.94
N THR A 98 17.72 -8.67 16.89
CA THR A 98 17.23 -10.00 16.49
C THR A 98 17.47 -11.06 17.56
N HIS A 99 18.61 -11.00 18.26
CA HIS A 99 18.88 -11.91 19.38
C HIS A 99 17.91 -11.70 20.55
N LEU A 100 17.54 -10.45 20.86
CA LEU A 100 16.51 -10.13 21.84
C LEU A 100 15.13 -10.60 21.37
N GLU A 101 14.79 -10.41 20.09
CA GLU A 101 13.53 -10.86 19.50
C GLU A 101 13.34 -12.37 19.61
N ALA A 102 14.41 -13.15 19.43
CA ALA A 102 14.38 -14.61 19.53
C ALA A 102 14.19 -15.13 20.98
N LYS A 103 14.59 -14.34 21.99
CA LYS A 103 14.50 -14.72 23.41
C LYS A 103 13.26 -14.20 24.12
N LEU A 104 12.66 -13.13 23.62
CA LEU A 104 11.49 -12.49 24.22
C LEU A 104 10.18 -13.08 23.69
N ILE A 105 9.08 -12.85 24.42
CA ILE A 105 7.76 -13.33 24.03
C ILE A 105 7.35 -12.63 22.71
N PRO A 106 6.91 -13.37 21.66
CA PRO A 106 6.56 -12.80 20.36
C PRO A 106 5.53 -11.65 20.43
N THR A 107 4.62 -11.69 21.41
CA THR A 107 3.58 -10.66 21.60
C THR A 107 4.11 -9.31 22.08
N ASP A 108 5.34 -9.27 22.60
CA ASP A 108 5.98 -8.08 23.17
C ASP A 108 7.03 -7.48 22.23
N THR A 109 7.58 -8.29 21.33
CA THR A 109 8.53 -7.88 20.28
C THR A 109 7.82 -7.49 18.98
N ALA A 110 6.64 -8.07 18.70
CA ALA A 110 5.90 -7.74 17.49
C ALA A 110 5.52 -6.24 17.43
N PRO A 111 5.65 -5.60 16.24
CA PRO A 111 5.19 -4.24 16.03
C PRO A 111 3.68 -4.14 16.22
N LEU A 112 3.20 -2.97 16.61
CA LEU A 112 1.78 -2.73 16.84
C LEU A 112 1.01 -2.76 15.51
N SER A 113 0.29 -3.85 15.26
CA SER A 113 -0.60 -3.95 14.11
C SER A 113 -2.00 -3.42 14.45
N ILE A 114 -2.19 -2.10 14.46
CA ILE A 114 -3.55 -1.54 14.47
C ILE A 114 -4.07 -1.56 13.03
N SER A 115 -4.95 -2.51 12.70
CA SER A 115 -5.69 -2.46 11.45
C SER A 115 -6.87 -1.49 11.60
N ILE A 116 -6.63 -0.20 11.44
CA ILE A 116 -7.71 0.81 11.33
C ILE A 116 -8.36 0.61 9.95
N ARG A 117 -9.27 -0.36 9.85
CA ARG A 117 -10.02 -0.63 8.62
C ARG A 117 -11.22 0.32 8.58
N GLY A 118 -11.10 1.39 7.79
CA GLY A 118 -12.24 2.26 7.50
C GLY A 118 -13.33 1.53 6.71
N LYS A 119 -14.56 2.04 6.70
CA LYS A 119 -15.72 1.42 6.01
C LYS A 119 -15.49 1.03 4.53
N TYR A 120 -14.63 1.79 3.83
CA TYR A 120 -14.30 1.56 2.41
C TYR A 120 -12.92 0.91 2.21
N TRP A 121 -12.38 0.24 3.23
CA TRP A 121 -11.06 -0.40 3.13
C TRP A 121 -10.92 -1.35 1.92
N PRO A 122 -11.93 -2.16 1.50
CA PRO A 122 -11.76 -3.03 0.34
C PRO A 122 -11.58 -2.23 -0.94
N PHE A 123 -12.37 -1.18 -1.14
CA PHE A 123 -12.22 -0.31 -2.30
C PHE A 123 -10.87 0.42 -2.33
N TYR A 124 -10.34 0.85 -1.19
CA TYR A 124 -9.01 1.46 -1.16
C TYR A 124 -7.89 0.46 -1.44
N ALA A 125 -8.03 -0.80 -1.02
CA ALA A 125 -7.12 -1.88 -1.39
C ALA A 125 -7.20 -2.16 -2.91
N TYR A 126 -8.42 -2.28 -3.45
CA TYR A 126 -8.66 -2.43 -4.89
C TYR A 126 -8.03 -1.29 -5.71
N ARG A 127 -8.26 -0.05 -5.29
CA ARG A 127 -7.65 1.14 -5.91
C ARG A 127 -6.13 1.14 -5.79
N GLN A 128 -5.57 0.59 -4.72
CA GLN A 128 -4.14 0.49 -4.55
C GLN A 128 -3.53 -0.50 -5.55
N GLU A 129 -4.17 -1.64 -5.80
CA GLU A 129 -3.74 -2.59 -6.83
C GLU A 129 -3.79 -1.97 -8.25
N MET A 130 -4.87 -1.26 -8.59
CA MET A 130 -4.95 -0.49 -9.84
C MET A 130 -3.78 0.50 -9.97
N LYS A 131 -3.45 1.23 -8.89
CA LYS A 131 -2.33 2.18 -8.88
C LYS A 131 -0.98 1.49 -9.02
N ASN A 132 -0.81 0.33 -8.40
CA ASN A 132 0.41 -0.48 -8.52
C ASN A 132 0.61 -0.90 -9.98
N TYR A 133 -0.46 -1.34 -10.65
CA TYR A 133 -0.43 -1.70 -12.07
C TYR A 133 -0.11 -0.50 -12.98
N VAL A 134 -0.74 0.66 -12.78
CA VAL A 134 -0.41 1.90 -13.52
C VAL A 134 1.08 2.28 -13.34
N ARG A 135 1.67 1.91 -12.21
CA ARG A 135 3.08 2.17 -11.88
C ARG A 135 4.03 1.05 -12.29
N LEU A 136 3.53 -0.08 -12.78
CA LEU A 136 4.34 -1.23 -13.22
C LEU A 136 5.49 -0.81 -14.16
N PRO A 137 5.33 0.12 -15.13
CA PRO A 137 6.45 0.56 -15.95
C PRO A 137 7.57 1.25 -15.16
N GLN A 138 7.25 1.95 -14.07
CA GLN A 138 8.25 2.55 -13.18
C GLN A 138 8.95 1.48 -12.35
N THR A 139 8.19 0.53 -11.83
CA THR A 139 8.73 -0.63 -11.10
C THR A 139 9.67 -1.44 -12.00
N LYS A 140 9.28 -1.68 -13.26
CA LYS A 140 10.12 -2.33 -14.27
C LYS A 140 11.43 -1.58 -14.49
N LYS A 141 11.43 -0.24 -14.52
CA LYS A 141 12.68 0.54 -14.62
C LYS A 141 13.61 0.31 -13.43
N LEU A 142 13.09 0.11 -12.23
CA LEU A 142 13.91 -0.19 -11.05
C LEU A 142 14.61 -1.55 -11.18
N PHE A 143 13.91 -2.57 -11.70
CA PHE A 143 14.47 -3.91 -11.89
C PHE A 143 15.41 -4.02 -13.10
N THR A 144 15.09 -3.31 -14.19
CA THR A 144 15.81 -3.43 -15.48
C THR A 144 16.95 -2.44 -15.65
N LYS A 145 16.90 -1.27 -15.00
CA LYS A 145 17.89 -0.19 -15.17
C LYS A 145 18.62 0.10 -13.85
N SER A 146 19.78 -0.51 -13.67
CA SER A 146 20.63 -0.35 -12.48
C SER A 146 21.02 1.11 -12.21
N TRP A 147 21.32 1.91 -13.25
CA TRP A 147 21.65 3.33 -13.09
C TRP A 147 20.50 4.12 -12.49
N TYR A 148 19.25 3.86 -12.91
CA TYR A 148 18.07 4.56 -12.40
C TYR A 148 17.85 4.27 -10.91
N LEU A 149 18.05 3.01 -10.51
CA LEU A 149 18.00 2.61 -9.11
C LEU A 149 19.07 3.33 -8.28
N LYS A 150 20.32 3.31 -8.73
CA LYS A 150 21.45 3.95 -8.03
C LYS A 150 21.26 5.47 -7.91
N THR A 151 20.87 6.15 -8.99
CA THR A 151 20.60 7.60 -8.97
C THR A 151 19.43 7.94 -8.03
N ARG A 152 18.36 7.13 -8.03
CA ARG A 152 17.24 7.33 -7.11
C ARG A 152 17.68 7.19 -5.66
N GLN A 153 18.44 6.16 -5.34
CA GLN A 153 18.97 5.93 -3.98
C GLN A 153 19.88 7.07 -3.55
N LEU A 154 20.85 7.46 -4.39
CA LEU A 154 21.75 8.57 -4.11
C LEU A 154 21.00 9.87 -3.81
N ILE A 155 20.04 10.25 -4.65
CA ILE A 155 19.28 11.50 -4.45
C ILE A 155 18.35 11.40 -3.24
N THR A 156 17.76 10.22 -2.97
CA THR A 156 16.95 10.02 -1.76
C THR A 156 17.80 10.20 -0.51
N ILE A 157 19.01 9.64 -0.50
CA ILE A 157 19.95 9.76 0.61
C ILE A 157 20.38 11.22 0.77
N LEU A 158 20.77 11.89 -0.33
CA LEU A 158 21.16 13.29 -0.33
C LEU A 158 20.05 14.18 0.26
N PHE A 159 18.81 14.05 -0.24
CA PHE A 159 17.69 14.83 0.27
C PHE A 159 17.37 14.51 1.73
N LEU A 160 17.45 13.25 2.14
CA LEU A 160 17.25 12.89 3.54
C LEU A 160 18.27 13.57 4.45
N PHE A 161 19.55 13.54 4.08
CA PHE A 161 20.61 14.21 4.84
C PHE A 161 20.44 15.73 4.86
N THR A 162 20.14 16.34 3.72
CA THR A 162 19.83 17.77 3.65
C THR A 162 18.64 18.13 4.53
N ALA A 163 17.57 17.31 4.53
CA ALA A 163 16.40 17.53 5.37
C ALA A 163 16.75 17.48 6.85
N ILE A 164 17.50 16.46 7.28
CA ILE A 164 17.92 16.28 8.68
C ILE A 164 18.82 17.44 9.11
N PHE A 165 19.81 17.80 8.29
CA PHE A 165 20.72 18.90 8.59
C PHE A 165 19.98 20.23 8.73
N LEU A 166 19.11 20.57 7.78
CA LEU A 166 18.31 21.78 7.85
C LEU A 166 17.35 21.74 9.05
N PHE A 167 16.74 20.59 9.34
CA PHE A 167 15.86 20.44 10.50
C PHE A 167 16.57 20.73 11.83
N ILE A 168 17.79 20.20 12.01
CA ILE A 168 18.61 20.46 13.20
C ILE A 168 18.96 21.95 13.29
N ASN A 169 19.36 22.56 12.18
CA ASN A 169 19.69 23.99 12.14
C ASN A 169 18.50 24.88 12.49
N GLU A 170 17.31 24.58 11.94
CA GLU A 170 16.09 25.34 12.25
C GLU A 170 15.65 25.15 13.70
N LEU A 171 15.76 23.94 14.26
CA LEU A 171 15.47 23.72 15.68
C LEU A 171 16.37 24.55 16.60
N LYS A 172 17.66 24.67 16.27
CA LYS A 172 18.59 25.54 17.00
C LYS A 172 18.14 27.01 16.95
N ASN A 173 17.74 27.50 15.77
CA ASN A 173 17.32 28.89 15.58
C ASN A 173 15.99 29.20 16.30
N ILE A 174 15.04 28.27 16.30
CA ILE A 174 13.75 28.44 17.01
C ILE A 174 13.95 28.42 18.53
N TYR A 175 14.85 27.57 19.04
CA TYR A 175 15.14 27.50 20.49
C TYR A 175 15.72 28.80 21.05
N ILE A 176 16.49 29.54 20.24
CA ILE A 176 17.15 30.77 20.67
C ILE A 176 16.18 31.98 20.71
N ASP A 177 15.09 31.96 19.93
CA ASP A 177 14.27 33.15 19.66
C ASP A 177 12.77 32.98 20.03
N LEU A 178 12.47 32.16 21.04
CA LEU A 178 11.09 31.90 21.52
C LEU A 178 10.31 33.17 21.93
N SER A 179 11.00 34.29 22.17
CA SER A 179 10.41 35.59 22.52
C SER A 179 10.03 36.46 21.32
N ASN A 180 10.61 36.25 20.13
CA ASN A 180 10.34 37.06 18.93
C ASN A 180 9.89 36.17 17.77
N TYR A 181 8.60 36.21 17.45
CA TYR A 181 8.06 35.48 16.31
C TYR A 181 8.65 36.00 14.99
N ASN A 182 9.50 35.19 14.34
CA ASN A 182 10.05 35.50 13.03
C ASN A 182 9.32 34.70 11.93
N PRO A 183 8.55 35.35 11.04
CA PRO A 183 7.88 34.69 9.92
C PRO A 183 8.83 33.86 9.03
N LEU A 184 10.10 34.26 8.91
CA LEU A 184 11.12 33.52 8.15
C LEU A 184 11.29 32.09 8.66
N GLN A 185 11.24 31.88 9.98
CA GLN A 185 11.40 30.55 10.60
C GLN A 185 10.23 29.61 10.27
N VAL A 186 9.02 30.14 10.09
CA VAL A 186 7.87 29.34 9.67
C VAL A 186 8.02 28.86 8.22
N PHE A 187 8.54 29.71 7.34
CA PHE A 187 8.77 29.35 5.94
C PHE A 187 9.95 28.40 5.75
N THR A 188 11.03 28.56 6.53
CA THR A 188 12.14 27.59 6.53
C THR A 188 11.69 26.24 7.06
N PHE A 189 10.92 26.19 8.15
CA PHE A 189 10.34 24.95 8.68
C PHE A 189 9.39 24.25 7.69
N TYR A 190 8.57 25.03 6.97
CA TYR A 190 7.77 24.52 5.85
C TYR A 190 8.64 23.91 4.75
N GLY A 191 9.75 24.58 4.38
CA GLY A 191 10.71 24.08 3.40
C GLY A 191 11.32 22.75 3.80
N VAL A 192 11.76 22.63 5.06
CA VAL A 192 12.30 21.39 5.64
C VAL A 192 11.26 20.26 5.62
N THR A 193 10.04 20.54 6.05
CA THR A 193 8.93 19.57 6.04
C THR A 193 8.61 19.12 4.62
N SER A 194 8.57 20.06 3.68
CA SER A 194 8.36 19.77 2.25
C SER A 194 9.47 18.86 1.71
N LEU A 195 10.73 19.08 2.09
CA LEU A 195 11.87 18.28 1.65
C LEU A 195 11.79 16.83 2.17
N PHE A 196 11.34 16.62 3.42
CA PHE A 196 11.03 15.27 3.92
C PHE A 196 9.93 14.58 3.11
N VAL A 197 8.82 15.29 2.82
CA VAL A 197 7.72 14.74 2.01
C VAL A 197 8.19 14.38 0.60
N LEU A 198 8.98 15.25 -0.04
CA LEU A 198 9.54 15.01 -1.37
C LEU A 198 10.49 13.81 -1.39
N THR A 199 11.33 13.67 -0.35
CA THR A 199 12.22 12.52 -0.18
C THR A 199 11.43 11.21 -0.10
N PHE A 200 10.36 11.20 0.71
CA PHE A 200 9.48 10.03 0.82
C PHE A 200 8.78 9.69 -0.50
N ILE A 201 8.30 10.70 -1.23
CA ILE A 201 7.67 10.51 -2.55
C ILE A 201 8.69 10.01 -3.57
N LEU A 202 9.94 10.49 -3.55
CA LEU A 202 11.01 10.01 -4.42
C LEU A 202 11.30 8.52 -4.17
N TYR A 203 11.46 8.15 -2.89
CA TYR A 203 11.70 6.78 -2.49
C TYR A 203 10.56 5.84 -2.94
N LYS A 204 9.31 6.23 -2.70
CA LYS A 204 8.14 5.36 -2.96
C LYS A 204 7.68 5.36 -4.41
N ASN A 205 7.68 6.52 -5.07
CA ASN A 205 6.99 6.74 -6.35
C ASN A 205 7.93 7.22 -7.48
N GLY A 206 9.19 7.53 -7.20
CA GLY A 206 10.20 7.95 -8.17
C GLY A 206 10.11 9.41 -8.62
N PHE A 207 11.05 9.80 -9.49
CA PHE A 207 11.29 11.20 -9.89
C PHE A 207 10.05 11.93 -10.43
N ARG A 208 9.27 11.33 -11.33
CA ARG A 208 8.08 11.98 -11.92
C ARG A 208 7.01 12.33 -10.88
N ALA A 209 6.88 11.54 -9.82
CA ALA A 209 5.96 11.86 -8.74
C ALA A 209 6.54 12.94 -7.82
N MET A 210 7.84 12.88 -7.54
CA MET A 210 8.54 13.89 -6.74
C MET A 210 8.51 15.27 -7.40
N PHE A 211 8.79 15.40 -8.71
CA PHE A 211 8.71 16.70 -9.41
C PHE A 211 7.30 17.29 -9.40
N ARG A 212 6.27 16.48 -9.60
CA ARG A 212 4.87 16.97 -9.50
C ARG A 212 4.52 17.42 -8.10
N ALA A 213 4.98 16.69 -7.07
CA ALA A 213 4.82 17.13 -5.70
C ALA A 213 5.61 18.41 -5.40
N ALA A 214 6.81 18.57 -5.95
CA ALA A 214 7.63 19.76 -5.75
C ALA A 214 6.93 21.01 -6.28
N ILE A 215 6.29 20.93 -7.45
CA ILE A 215 5.46 22.02 -8.00
C ILE A 215 4.33 22.39 -7.03
N MET A 216 3.64 21.41 -6.44
CA MET A 216 2.62 21.69 -5.43
C MET A 216 3.16 22.31 -4.14
N PHE A 217 4.43 22.06 -3.77
CA PHE A 217 5.02 22.65 -2.56
C PHE A 217 5.69 24.01 -2.80
N ILE A 218 6.01 24.37 -4.06
CA ILE A 218 6.83 25.55 -4.38
C ILE A 218 6.08 26.88 -4.26
N PHE A 219 4.75 26.89 -4.38
CA PHE A 219 4.01 28.15 -4.45
C PHE A 219 4.09 28.98 -3.15
N LEU A 220 4.12 28.34 -1.97
CA LEU A 220 4.30 29.01 -0.67
C LEU A 220 5.67 29.71 -0.55
N PRO A 221 6.80 29.05 -0.86
CA PRO A 221 8.10 29.71 -0.96
C PRO A 221 8.14 30.86 -1.97
N VAL A 222 7.46 30.74 -3.12
CA VAL A 222 7.41 31.81 -4.13
C VAL A 222 6.59 32.99 -3.64
N ILE A 223 5.48 32.75 -2.93
CA ILE A 223 4.73 33.82 -2.25
C ILE A 223 5.67 34.52 -1.27
N PHE A 224 6.34 33.77 -0.40
CA PHE A 224 7.25 34.36 0.58
C PHE A 224 8.37 35.19 -0.06
N ALA A 225 8.98 34.68 -1.13
CA ALA A 225 10.00 35.40 -1.88
C ALA A 225 9.44 36.73 -2.43
N ALA A 226 8.20 36.76 -2.94
CA ALA A 226 7.56 37.98 -3.43
C ALA A 226 7.37 39.04 -2.32
N TRP A 227 7.16 38.63 -1.07
CA TRP A 227 7.02 39.52 0.07
C TRP A 227 8.37 40.07 0.61
N ILE A 228 9.49 39.39 0.32
CA ILE A 228 10.83 39.89 0.64
C ILE A 228 11.34 40.86 -0.44
N LEU A 229 10.90 40.70 -1.69
CA LEU A 229 11.37 41.53 -2.79
C LEU A 229 10.93 43.00 -2.59
N PRO A 230 11.81 43.97 -2.91
CA PRO A 230 11.53 45.40 -2.78
C PRO A 230 10.65 45.90 -3.94
N ILE A 231 9.44 45.36 -4.05
CA ILE A 231 8.42 45.73 -5.03
C ILE A 231 7.24 46.42 -4.35
N SER A 232 6.41 47.13 -5.12
CA SER A 232 5.26 47.86 -4.56
C SER A 232 4.30 46.91 -3.84
N PHE A 233 3.68 47.36 -2.75
CA PHE A 233 2.71 46.58 -1.99
C PHE A 233 1.59 46.02 -2.87
N LEU A 234 1.08 46.84 -3.80
CA LEU A 234 0.06 46.42 -4.78
C LEU A 234 0.57 45.26 -5.64
N SER A 235 1.81 45.31 -6.10
CA SER A 235 2.45 44.22 -6.84
C SER A 235 2.58 42.96 -5.99
N GLN A 236 3.01 43.07 -4.73
CA GLN A 236 3.12 41.92 -3.80
C GLN A 236 1.78 41.21 -3.62
N VAL A 237 0.70 41.99 -3.43
CA VAL A 237 -0.66 41.45 -3.30
C VAL A 237 -1.10 40.77 -4.60
N ILE A 238 -0.93 41.41 -5.75
CA ILE A 238 -1.28 40.82 -7.06
C ILE A 238 -0.52 39.51 -7.30
N PHE A 239 0.80 39.48 -7.07
CA PHE A 239 1.62 38.28 -7.20
C PHE A 239 1.13 37.18 -6.27
N THR A 240 0.83 37.50 -5.02
CA THR A 240 0.32 36.54 -4.02
C THR A 240 -0.99 35.91 -4.47
N VAL A 241 -1.93 36.71 -4.98
CA VAL A 241 -3.22 36.21 -5.46
C VAL A 241 -3.03 35.30 -6.69
N ILE A 242 -2.23 35.72 -7.67
CA ILE A 242 -1.97 34.93 -8.88
C ILE A 242 -1.31 33.59 -8.54
N ILE A 243 -0.24 33.61 -7.73
CA ILE A 243 0.49 32.40 -7.35
C ILE A 243 -0.41 31.47 -6.53
N SER A 244 -1.24 32.00 -5.63
CA SER A 244 -2.20 31.21 -4.85
C SER A 244 -3.25 30.54 -5.74
N LEU A 245 -3.80 31.26 -6.73
CA LEU A 245 -4.76 30.71 -7.68
C LEU A 245 -4.12 29.59 -8.53
N LEU A 246 -2.90 29.79 -9.01
CA LEU A 246 -2.16 28.76 -9.75
C LEU A 246 -1.89 27.53 -8.88
N GLY A 247 -1.45 27.72 -7.63
CA GLY A 247 -1.21 26.62 -6.69
C GLY A 247 -2.48 25.82 -6.37
N ILE A 248 -3.60 26.49 -6.09
CA ILE A 248 -4.90 25.83 -5.85
C ILE A 248 -5.35 25.07 -7.10
N THR A 249 -5.21 25.66 -8.29
CA THR A 249 -5.57 25.03 -9.56
C THR A 249 -4.75 23.76 -9.79
N ASP A 250 -3.44 23.80 -9.53
CA ASP A 250 -2.56 22.62 -9.65
C ASP A 250 -2.94 21.51 -8.66
N ILE A 251 -3.28 21.85 -7.41
CA ILE A 251 -3.75 20.88 -6.40
C ILE A 251 -5.05 20.21 -6.86
N VAL A 252 -6.01 20.98 -7.37
CA VAL A 252 -7.28 20.45 -7.90
C VAL A 252 -7.03 19.57 -9.13
N TYR A 253 -6.14 20.00 -10.02
CA TYR A 253 -5.77 19.25 -11.21
C TYR A 253 -5.09 17.92 -10.88
N GLU A 254 -4.11 17.90 -9.96
CA GLU A 254 -3.47 16.66 -9.51
C GLU A 254 -4.45 15.74 -8.77
N LYS A 255 -5.42 16.29 -8.02
CA LYS A 255 -6.49 15.51 -7.41
C LYS A 255 -7.35 14.83 -8.48
N TYR A 256 -7.73 15.55 -9.53
CA TYR A 256 -8.47 15.01 -10.66
C TYR A 256 -7.67 13.94 -11.40
N LEU A 257 -6.40 14.21 -11.76
CA LEU A 257 -5.50 13.22 -12.36
C LEU A 257 -5.31 11.97 -11.50
N SER A 258 -5.27 12.11 -10.18
CA SER A 258 -5.18 10.99 -9.23
C SER A 258 -6.43 10.09 -9.24
N LEU A 259 -7.58 10.63 -9.65
CA LEU A 259 -8.80 9.87 -9.89
C LEU A 259 -8.81 9.25 -11.30
N ASN A 260 -8.20 9.88 -12.30
CA ASN A 260 -8.03 9.32 -13.66
C ASN A 260 -6.96 8.22 -13.75
N ARG A 261 -6.12 8.04 -12.73
CA ARG A 261 -5.16 6.92 -12.64
C ARG A 261 -5.89 5.61 -12.34
N VAL A 262 -6.67 5.15 -13.31
CA VAL A 262 -7.40 3.89 -13.31
C VAL A 262 -6.81 2.95 -14.36
N ALA A 263 -6.87 1.66 -14.07
CA ALA A 263 -6.49 0.59 -14.98
C ALA A 263 -7.41 -0.59 -14.76
N TYR A 264 -7.51 -1.46 -15.76
CA TYR A 264 -8.21 -2.72 -15.66
C TYR A 264 -7.30 -3.80 -16.26
N SER A 265 -6.92 -4.75 -15.42
CA SER A 265 -6.24 -5.97 -15.85
C SER A 265 -7.23 -7.12 -15.67
N ALA A 266 -7.26 -8.04 -16.62
CA ALA A 266 -8.29 -9.06 -16.70
C ALA A 266 -7.71 -10.44 -16.96
N TYR A 267 -8.18 -11.43 -16.21
CA TYR A 267 -8.09 -12.83 -16.62
C TYR A 267 -9.08 -13.03 -17.78
N LYS A 268 -8.54 -13.20 -18.99
CA LYS A 268 -9.31 -13.35 -20.23
C LYS A 268 -9.46 -14.82 -20.58
N TYR A 269 -10.69 -15.28 -20.75
CA TYR A 269 -10.98 -16.63 -21.21
C TYR A 269 -12.32 -16.71 -21.93
N TYR A 270 -12.54 -17.81 -22.64
CA TYR A 270 -13.84 -18.19 -23.17
C TYR A 270 -14.44 -19.24 -22.24
N ASP A 271 -15.64 -18.99 -21.72
CA ASP A 271 -16.40 -19.97 -20.94
C ASP A 271 -17.27 -20.80 -21.89
N PRO A 272 -16.95 -22.10 -22.11
CA PRO A 272 -17.71 -22.95 -23.01
C PRO A 272 -19.10 -23.29 -22.48
N ASP A 273 -19.30 -23.29 -21.16
CA ASP A 273 -20.60 -23.65 -20.55
C ASP A 273 -21.64 -22.56 -20.83
N ASP A 274 -21.23 -21.30 -20.67
CA ASP A 274 -22.09 -20.13 -20.83
C ASP A 274 -21.95 -19.46 -22.21
N GLN A 275 -21.11 -20.01 -23.09
CA GLN A 275 -20.79 -19.50 -24.43
C GLN A 275 -20.45 -18.00 -24.46
N ARG A 276 -19.56 -17.55 -23.56
CA ARG A 276 -19.22 -16.14 -23.42
C ARG A 276 -17.74 -15.92 -23.17
N HIS A 277 -17.22 -14.83 -23.72
CA HIS A 277 -15.92 -14.30 -23.35
C HIS A 277 -16.02 -13.61 -22.00
N VAL A 278 -15.13 -13.97 -21.08
CA VAL A 278 -15.06 -13.42 -19.74
C VAL A 278 -13.78 -12.61 -19.58
N TYR A 279 -13.94 -11.44 -18.97
CA TYR A 279 -12.87 -10.56 -18.56
C TYR A 279 -13.03 -10.36 -17.05
N ALA A 280 -12.44 -11.24 -16.25
CA ALA A 280 -12.55 -11.18 -14.80
C ALA A 280 -11.45 -10.28 -14.22
N ASN A 281 -11.81 -9.35 -13.34
CA ASN A 281 -10.89 -8.33 -12.85
C ASN A 281 -9.86 -8.93 -11.87
N GLU A 282 -8.59 -8.83 -12.23
CA GLU A 282 -7.48 -9.36 -11.43
C GLU A 282 -7.32 -8.62 -10.10
N PHE A 283 -7.59 -7.31 -10.07
CA PHE A 283 -7.42 -6.48 -8.87
C PHE A 283 -8.50 -6.74 -7.82
N TYR A 284 -9.63 -7.32 -8.20
CA TYR A 284 -10.75 -7.59 -7.32
C TYR A 284 -10.59 -8.93 -6.56
N GLU A 285 -9.92 -9.91 -7.15
CA GLU A 285 -9.81 -11.27 -6.60
C GLU A 285 -9.38 -11.33 -5.12
N PRO A 286 -8.36 -10.59 -4.64
CA PRO A 286 -7.95 -10.65 -3.23
C PRO A 286 -9.01 -10.14 -2.25
N LEU A 287 -10.08 -9.54 -2.77
CA LEU A 287 -11.12 -8.84 -2.02
C LEU A 287 -12.49 -9.50 -2.18
N VAL A 288 -12.58 -10.69 -2.81
CA VAL A 288 -13.85 -11.40 -3.01
C VAL A 288 -14.62 -11.55 -1.69
N TYR A 289 -13.94 -12.05 -0.65
CA TYR A 289 -14.53 -12.33 0.67
C TYR A 289 -14.61 -11.11 1.59
N ASN A 290 -14.69 -9.90 1.04
CA ASN A 290 -14.84 -8.70 1.86
C ASN A 290 -16.26 -8.61 2.46
N GLU A 291 -16.34 -8.20 3.72
CA GLU A 291 -17.61 -8.16 4.47
C GLU A 291 -18.45 -6.89 4.18
N THR A 292 -17.84 -5.81 3.71
CA THR A 292 -18.49 -4.49 3.68
C THR A 292 -19.16 -4.13 2.36
N TYR A 293 -18.70 -4.71 1.25
CA TYR A 293 -19.34 -4.63 -0.06
C TYR A 293 -20.11 -5.92 -0.27
N ASN A 294 -21.41 -5.85 -0.48
CA ASN A 294 -22.26 -7.02 -0.66
C ASN A 294 -23.44 -6.75 -1.60
N ILE A 295 -23.52 -5.56 -2.19
CA ILE A 295 -24.50 -5.26 -3.23
C ILE A 295 -23.83 -5.57 -4.55
N VAL A 296 -24.31 -6.59 -5.24
CA VAL A 296 -23.86 -6.97 -6.57
C VAL A 296 -24.80 -6.35 -7.59
N GLY A 297 -24.25 -5.56 -8.51
CA GLY A 297 -24.96 -5.01 -9.65
C GLY A 297 -24.54 -5.72 -10.94
N ILE A 298 -25.51 -6.27 -11.66
CA ILE A 298 -25.33 -6.89 -12.98
C ILE A 298 -26.05 -6.01 -14.00
N TYR A 299 -25.30 -5.45 -14.95
CA TYR A 299 -25.82 -4.53 -15.97
C TYR A 299 -25.65 -5.15 -17.34
N LYS A 300 -26.76 -5.34 -18.06
CA LYS A 300 -26.81 -6.02 -19.34
C LYS A 300 -27.27 -5.06 -20.43
N PHE A 301 -26.56 -5.04 -21.57
CA PHE A 301 -26.83 -4.15 -22.69
C PHE A 301 -26.26 -4.65 -24.02
N LYS A 302 -26.78 -4.14 -25.13
CA LYS A 302 -26.41 -4.54 -26.50
C LYS A 302 -25.35 -3.60 -27.07
N THR A 303 -24.09 -4.01 -27.01
CA THR A 303 -22.94 -3.25 -27.52
C THR A 303 -21.83 -4.20 -27.93
N HIS A 304 -21.02 -3.81 -28.93
CA HIS A 304 -19.84 -4.57 -29.32
C HIS A 304 -18.68 -4.35 -28.34
N VAL A 305 -17.80 -5.34 -28.16
CA VAL A 305 -16.68 -5.27 -27.20
C VAL A 305 -15.77 -4.06 -27.46
N ASP A 306 -15.46 -3.77 -28.73
CA ASP A 306 -14.57 -2.67 -29.10
C ASP A 306 -15.16 -1.30 -28.76
N GLU A 307 -16.47 -1.14 -28.89
CA GLU A 307 -17.17 0.09 -28.51
C GLU A 307 -17.19 0.25 -26.99
N PHE A 308 -17.45 -0.83 -26.26
CA PHE A 308 -17.35 -0.84 -24.80
C PHE A 308 -15.94 -0.48 -24.32
N HIS A 309 -14.88 -0.98 -24.98
CA HIS A 309 -13.49 -0.68 -24.63
C HIS A 309 -13.13 0.80 -24.80
N LYS A 310 -13.76 1.53 -25.72
CA LYS A 310 -13.57 2.98 -25.85
C LYS A 310 -14.05 3.74 -24.61
N HIS A 311 -15.13 3.27 -23.99
CA HIS A 311 -15.74 3.89 -22.81
C HIS A 311 -15.29 3.29 -21.48
N LEU A 312 -14.53 2.19 -21.50
CA LEU A 312 -14.09 1.49 -20.29
C LEU A 312 -13.31 2.41 -19.33
N ASN A 313 -12.48 3.33 -19.85
CA ASN A 313 -11.74 4.26 -18.99
C ASN A 313 -12.67 5.19 -18.19
N ASP A 314 -13.71 5.73 -18.83
CA ASP A 314 -14.70 6.60 -18.19
C ASP A 314 -15.48 5.82 -17.12
N ILE A 315 -15.88 4.60 -17.44
CA ILE A 315 -16.56 3.69 -16.50
C ILE A 315 -15.69 3.44 -15.27
N LEU A 316 -14.40 3.16 -15.45
CA LEU A 316 -13.46 2.97 -14.34
C LEU A 316 -13.25 4.25 -13.53
N PHE A 317 -13.17 5.41 -14.20
CA PHE A 317 -13.09 6.71 -13.51
C PHE A 317 -14.31 6.95 -12.64
N TYR A 318 -15.51 6.67 -13.16
CA TYR A 318 -16.76 6.79 -12.42
C TYR A 318 -16.79 5.84 -11.22
N ALA A 319 -16.37 4.58 -11.40
CA ALA A 319 -16.22 3.60 -10.32
C ALA A 319 -15.28 4.11 -9.22
N ASN A 320 -14.13 4.66 -9.61
CA ASN A 320 -13.15 5.22 -8.69
C ASN A 320 -13.71 6.45 -7.93
N ARG A 321 -14.48 7.31 -8.59
CA ARG A 321 -15.12 8.48 -7.98
C ARG A 321 -16.24 8.08 -7.01
N LYS A 322 -17.04 7.06 -7.36
CA LYS A 322 -18.21 6.62 -6.58
C LYS A 322 -17.92 5.48 -5.59
N HIS A 323 -16.68 5.02 -5.51
CA HIS A 323 -16.17 4.06 -4.53
C HIS A 323 -16.82 2.68 -4.62
N PHE A 324 -16.94 2.15 -5.84
CA PHE A 324 -17.39 0.78 -6.10
C PHE A 324 -16.39 0.03 -6.99
N MET A 325 -16.49 -1.29 -7.03
CA MET A 325 -15.56 -2.16 -7.73
C MET A 325 -16.25 -2.79 -8.94
N ILE A 326 -15.54 -2.92 -10.06
CA ILE A 326 -16.01 -3.72 -11.20
C ILE A 326 -15.38 -5.09 -11.03
N THR A 327 -16.18 -6.13 -10.88
CA THR A 327 -15.68 -7.48 -10.58
C THR A 327 -15.33 -8.25 -11.86
N ALA A 328 -16.14 -8.11 -12.91
CA ALA A 328 -15.91 -8.72 -14.21
C ALA A 328 -16.77 -8.03 -15.27
N TYR A 329 -16.46 -8.24 -16.55
CA TYR A 329 -17.43 -8.07 -17.63
C TYR A 329 -17.39 -9.26 -18.59
N THR A 330 -18.50 -9.55 -19.26
CA THR A 330 -18.62 -10.68 -20.18
C THR A 330 -19.29 -10.28 -21.48
N PHE A 331 -18.97 -10.98 -22.56
CA PHE A 331 -19.55 -10.78 -23.90
C PHE A 331 -19.97 -12.11 -24.51
N ASN A 332 -21.22 -12.23 -24.96
CA ASN A 332 -21.76 -13.45 -25.59
C ASN A 332 -21.89 -13.35 -27.12
N GLY A 333 -21.26 -12.35 -27.76
CA GLY A 333 -21.38 -12.09 -29.20
C GLY A 333 -22.42 -11.02 -29.57
N LYS A 334 -23.40 -10.75 -28.69
CA LYS A 334 -24.46 -9.76 -28.93
C LYS A 334 -24.61 -8.76 -27.78
N GLU A 335 -24.40 -9.22 -26.57
CA GLU A 335 -24.69 -8.51 -25.33
C GLU A 335 -23.47 -8.51 -24.42
N MET A 336 -23.29 -7.38 -23.75
CA MET A 336 -22.29 -7.15 -22.71
C MET A 336 -22.98 -7.23 -21.35
N ASN A 337 -22.35 -7.92 -20.41
CA ASN A 337 -22.73 -7.87 -19.00
C ASN A 337 -21.59 -7.28 -18.18
N VAL A 338 -21.86 -6.28 -17.34
CA VAL A 338 -20.90 -5.70 -16.41
C VAL A 338 -21.32 -6.07 -14.99
N TYR A 339 -20.40 -6.71 -14.27
CA TYR A 339 -20.57 -7.13 -12.88
C TYR A 339 -19.84 -6.16 -11.95
N THR A 340 -20.50 -5.75 -10.88
CA THR A 340 -19.97 -4.75 -9.95
C THR A 340 -20.31 -5.07 -8.51
N GLU A 341 -19.54 -4.52 -7.58
CA GLU A 341 -19.80 -4.57 -6.15
C GLU A 341 -19.83 -3.18 -5.51
N PHE A 342 -20.90 -2.92 -4.77
CA PHE A 342 -21.11 -1.71 -3.99
C PHE A 342 -21.11 -2.01 -2.49
N TYR A 343 -20.71 -0.98 -1.72
CA TYR A 343 -20.86 -0.96 -0.28
C TYR A 343 -22.33 -1.17 0.11
N HIS A 344 -22.60 -1.95 1.16
CA HIS A 344 -23.95 -2.36 1.57
C HIS A 344 -24.97 -1.22 1.80
N LYS A 345 -24.53 0.03 1.97
CA LYS A 345 -25.41 1.21 2.09
C LYS A 345 -25.59 2.02 0.80
N HIS A 346 -25.04 1.57 -0.32
CA HIS A 346 -24.97 2.33 -1.58
C HIS A 346 -25.89 1.80 -2.69
N ALA A 347 -27.05 1.23 -2.34
CA ALA A 347 -28.04 0.75 -3.33
C ALA A 347 -28.43 1.82 -4.36
N LYS A 348 -28.68 3.08 -3.92
CA LYS A 348 -28.97 4.20 -4.83
C LYS A 348 -27.82 4.50 -5.80
N ARG A 349 -26.56 4.23 -5.42
CA ARG A 349 -25.43 4.41 -6.34
C ARG A 349 -25.38 3.32 -7.41
N ALA A 350 -25.82 2.10 -7.08
CA ALA A 350 -25.97 1.03 -8.07
C ALA A 350 -27.03 1.42 -9.11
N GLN A 351 -28.18 1.93 -8.69
CA GLN A 351 -29.19 2.46 -9.63
C GLN A 351 -28.67 3.63 -10.47
N ASN A 352 -27.99 4.61 -9.84
CA ASN A 352 -27.41 5.73 -10.58
C ASN A 352 -26.31 5.31 -11.59
N PHE A 353 -25.71 4.14 -11.40
CA PHE A 353 -24.71 3.63 -12.34
C PHE A 353 -25.34 3.14 -13.65
N LYS A 354 -26.57 2.60 -13.60
CA LYS A 354 -27.37 2.32 -14.80
C LYS A 354 -27.53 3.58 -15.65
N ASN A 355 -28.07 4.66 -15.07
CA ASN A 355 -28.29 5.93 -15.79
C ASN A 355 -26.99 6.48 -16.37
N TYR A 356 -25.87 6.31 -15.66
CA TYR A 356 -24.57 6.72 -16.14
C TYR A 356 -24.11 5.91 -17.36
N LEU A 357 -24.27 4.59 -17.33
CA LEU A 357 -23.96 3.73 -18.47
C LEU A 357 -24.88 4.00 -19.66
N GLU A 358 -26.18 4.25 -19.44
CA GLU A 358 -27.15 4.60 -20.49
C GLU A 358 -26.74 5.90 -21.21
N ASN A 359 -26.29 6.90 -20.45
CA ASN A 359 -25.84 8.18 -21.00
C ASN A 359 -24.55 8.06 -21.82
N ILE A 360 -23.65 7.15 -21.47
CA ILE A 360 -22.36 7.00 -22.16
C ILE A 360 -22.46 6.08 -23.37
N LEU A 361 -23.21 4.99 -23.25
CA LEU A 361 -23.33 3.99 -24.30
C LEU A 361 -24.49 4.26 -25.25
N HIS A 362 -25.40 5.18 -24.89
CA HIS A 362 -26.60 5.50 -25.65
C HIS A 362 -27.50 4.28 -25.92
N THR A 363 -27.50 3.30 -25.00
CA THR A 363 -28.28 2.06 -25.07
C THR A 363 -29.13 1.89 -23.82
N ASN A 364 -30.27 1.21 -23.93
CA ASN A 364 -31.05 0.79 -22.75
C ASN A 364 -30.31 -0.30 -21.96
N ILE A 365 -30.35 -0.21 -20.63
CA ILE A 365 -29.63 -1.12 -19.74
C ILE A 365 -30.58 -1.84 -18.80
N GLU A 366 -30.53 -3.16 -18.86
CA GLU A 366 -31.18 -4.04 -17.90
C GLU A 366 -30.29 -4.13 -16.65
N GLU A 367 -30.84 -3.83 -15.47
CA GLU A 367 -30.11 -3.95 -14.20
C GLU A 367 -30.73 -5.02 -13.31
N GLN A 368 -29.85 -5.81 -12.67
CA GLN A 368 -30.20 -6.70 -11.59
C GLN A 368 -29.31 -6.36 -10.39
N ILE A 369 -29.92 -5.92 -9.30
CA ILE A 369 -29.22 -5.55 -8.06
C ILE A 369 -29.59 -6.58 -6.99
N VAL A 370 -28.59 -7.30 -6.47
CA VAL A 370 -28.78 -8.39 -5.50
C VAL A 370 -27.88 -8.16 -4.29
N TYR A 371 -28.37 -8.49 -3.09
CA TYR A 371 -27.55 -8.55 -1.89
C TYR A 371 -26.92 -9.93 -1.75
N ASP A 372 -25.61 -10.02 -2.00
CA ASP A 372 -24.83 -11.25 -1.92
C ASP A 372 -23.81 -11.15 -0.77
N LYS A 373 -24.28 -11.43 0.45
CA LYS A 373 -23.44 -11.43 1.66
C LYS A 373 -22.41 -12.57 1.63
N TYR A 374 -22.75 -13.69 0.99
CA TYR A 374 -21.94 -14.91 0.98
C TYR A 374 -21.07 -15.06 -0.28
N LYS A 375 -21.07 -14.08 -1.19
CA LYS A 375 -20.21 -14.02 -2.39
C LYS A 375 -20.43 -15.14 -3.40
N GLN A 376 -21.60 -15.78 -3.34
CA GLN A 376 -21.92 -16.94 -4.17
C GLN A 376 -22.01 -16.57 -5.66
N ILE A 377 -22.42 -15.35 -6.00
CA ILE A 377 -22.55 -14.93 -7.40
C ILE A 377 -21.17 -14.95 -8.06
N TYR A 378 -20.16 -14.34 -7.44
CA TYR A 378 -18.81 -14.31 -8.02
C TYR A 378 -18.19 -15.71 -8.06
N GLU A 379 -18.36 -16.50 -7.00
CA GLU A 379 -17.81 -17.85 -6.90
C GLU A 379 -18.34 -18.79 -7.99
N LYS A 380 -19.66 -18.86 -8.14
CA LYS A 380 -20.33 -19.74 -9.10
C LYS A 380 -20.13 -19.28 -10.54
N THR A 381 -20.10 -17.96 -10.76
CA THR A 381 -19.99 -17.39 -12.11
C THR A 381 -18.56 -17.41 -12.63
N PHE A 382 -17.55 -17.25 -11.75
CA PHE A 382 -16.16 -17.05 -12.17
C PHE A 382 -15.15 -17.92 -11.40
N PHE A 383 -15.07 -17.77 -10.07
CA PHE A 383 -13.90 -18.22 -9.31
C PHE A 383 -13.61 -19.72 -9.38
N HIS A 384 -14.66 -20.56 -9.41
CA HIS A 384 -14.53 -22.02 -9.46
C HIS A 384 -14.55 -22.59 -10.88
N LYS A 385 -14.61 -21.77 -11.93
CA LYS A 385 -14.54 -22.24 -13.32
C LYS A 385 -13.11 -22.67 -13.66
N THR A 386 -12.95 -23.82 -14.31
CA THR A 386 -11.64 -24.31 -14.77
C THR A 386 -10.92 -23.29 -15.64
N GLU A 387 -11.64 -22.68 -16.59
CA GLU A 387 -11.09 -21.67 -17.50
C GLU A 387 -10.59 -20.42 -16.77
N TYR A 388 -11.25 -20.03 -15.67
CA TYR A 388 -10.79 -18.94 -14.81
C TYR A 388 -9.44 -19.27 -14.15
N ILE A 389 -9.31 -20.48 -13.58
CA ILE A 389 -8.10 -20.92 -12.88
C ILE A 389 -6.91 -21.00 -13.86
N VAL A 390 -7.14 -21.52 -15.07
CA VAL A 390 -6.14 -21.58 -16.15
C VAL A 390 -5.73 -20.16 -16.58
N ALA A 391 -6.70 -19.29 -16.89
CA ALA A 391 -6.43 -17.91 -17.32
C ALA A 391 -5.64 -17.12 -16.29
N ARG A 392 -5.94 -17.33 -15.00
CA ARG A 392 -5.19 -16.72 -13.90
C ARG A 392 -3.72 -17.13 -13.91
N ALA A 393 -3.44 -18.42 -14.05
CA ALA A 393 -2.06 -18.90 -14.06
C ALA A 393 -1.28 -18.36 -15.26
N LEU A 394 -1.91 -18.33 -16.44
CA LEU A 394 -1.33 -17.78 -17.65
C LEU A 394 -1.04 -16.29 -17.49
N SER A 395 -1.95 -15.52 -16.90
CA SER A 395 -1.74 -14.10 -16.63
C SER A 395 -0.54 -13.88 -15.68
N LEU A 396 -0.47 -14.64 -14.58
CA LEU A 396 0.66 -14.55 -13.64
C LEU A 396 1.99 -14.95 -14.30
N ALA A 397 2.01 -15.97 -15.17
CA ALA A 397 3.20 -16.39 -15.91
C ALA A 397 3.64 -15.33 -16.95
N ASN A 398 2.69 -14.66 -17.60
CA ASN A 398 2.96 -13.56 -18.52
C ASN A 398 3.53 -12.34 -17.79
N LEU A 399 2.99 -11.98 -16.62
CA LEU A 399 3.54 -10.90 -15.78
C LEU A 399 5.00 -11.17 -15.42
N LEU A 400 5.33 -12.42 -15.07
CA LEU A 400 6.69 -12.85 -14.79
C LEU A 400 7.62 -12.73 -16.02
N LYS A 401 7.12 -13.00 -17.22
CA LYS A 401 7.83 -12.81 -18.49
C LYS A 401 8.08 -11.32 -18.78
N GLU A 402 7.09 -10.46 -18.53
CA GLU A 402 7.21 -9.01 -18.70
C GLU A 402 8.28 -8.37 -17.80
N LEU A 403 8.49 -8.95 -16.61
CA LEU A 403 9.53 -8.56 -15.66
C LEU A 403 10.94 -9.06 -16.04
N GLN A 404 11.10 -9.73 -17.20
CA GLN A 404 12.37 -10.29 -17.69
C GLN A 404 13.07 -11.24 -16.71
N VAL A 405 12.32 -11.85 -15.79
CA VAL A 405 12.87 -12.87 -14.89
C VAL A 405 13.09 -14.13 -15.74
N THR A 406 14.33 -14.33 -16.16
CA THR A 406 14.74 -15.34 -17.14
C THR A 406 15.16 -16.61 -16.44
N LYS A 407 14.21 -17.34 -15.86
CA LYS A 407 14.43 -18.73 -15.43
C LYS A 407 13.64 -19.67 -16.34
N ARG A 408 14.24 -20.82 -16.66
CA ARG A 408 13.68 -21.79 -17.62
C ARG A 408 12.43 -22.50 -17.09
N GLU A 409 12.35 -22.70 -15.78
CA GLU A 409 11.31 -23.48 -15.13
C GLU A 409 10.49 -22.62 -14.17
N LEU A 410 9.17 -22.71 -14.32
CA LEU A 410 8.18 -22.03 -13.53
C LEU A 410 7.55 -23.03 -12.56
N ILE A 411 7.38 -22.64 -11.30
CA ILE A 411 6.69 -23.43 -10.29
C ILE A 411 5.26 -22.92 -10.20
N ILE A 412 4.32 -23.80 -10.51
CA ILE A 412 2.89 -23.57 -10.26
C ILE A 412 2.56 -24.27 -8.96
N SER A 413 1.96 -23.55 -8.01
CA SER A 413 1.46 -24.10 -6.76
C SER A 413 -0.03 -23.80 -6.62
N ILE A 414 -0.84 -24.84 -6.47
CA ILE A 414 -2.28 -24.71 -6.26
C ILE A 414 -2.59 -25.15 -4.83
N ILE A 415 -3.30 -24.30 -4.11
CA ILE A 415 -3.82 -24.59 -2.77
C ILE A 415 -5.23 -25.13 -2.94
N PHE A 416 -5.47 -26.31 -2.36
CA PHE A 416 -6.75 -26.97 -2.32
C PHE A 416 -7.19 -27.18 -0.87
N SER A 417 -8.50 -27.17 -0.64
CA SER A 417 -9.12 -27.65 0.59
C SER A 417 -9.67 -29.06 0.40
N PHE A 418 -9.46 -29.91 1.41
CA PHE A 418 -9.88 -31.30 1.46
C PHE A 418 -10.71 -31.53 2.71
N LYS A 419 -11.67 -32.46 2.66
CA LYS A 419 -12.39 -32.91 3.86
C LYS A 419 -11.63 -34.01 4.61
N ASN A 420 -10.94 -34.89 3.88
CA ASN A 420 -10.28 -36.05 4.46
C ASN A 420 -8.77 -36.02 4.22
N LYS A 421 -8.01 -36.46 5.23
CA LYS A 421 -6.54 -36.60 5.12
C LYS A 421 -6.12 -37.70 4.13
N GLU A 422 -6.95 -38.73 3.97
CA GLU A 422 -6.68 -39.82 3.02
C GLU A 422 -6.59 -39.33 1.57
N ASP A 423 -7.41 -38.36 1.21
CA ASP A 423 -7.46 -37.81 -0.15
C ASP A 423 -6.18 -37.01 -0.46
N ILE A 424 -5.64 -36.30 0.54
CA ILE A 424 -4.33 -35.64 0.45
C ILE A 424 -3.22 -36.69 0.23
N LEU A 425 -3.24 -37.79 0.97
CA LEU A 425 -2.25 -38.85 0.85
C LEU A 425 -2.30 -39.52 -0.53
N LYS A 426 -3.49 -39.76 -1.08
CA LYS A 426 -3.65 -40.29 -2.44
C LYS A 426 -3.11 -39.32 -3.49
N LEU A 427 -3.42 -38.03 -3.39
CA LEU A 427 -2.91 -37.01 -4.32
C LEU A 427 -1.38 -36.85 -4.22
N SER A 428 -0.80 -37.01 -3.03
CA SER A 428 0.66 -36.94 -2.79
C SER A 428 1.46 -38.03 -3.52
N LYS A 429 0.80 -39.10 -3.99
CA LYS A 429 1.44 -40.13 -4.81
C LYS A 429 1.75 -39.65 -6.24
N HIS A 430 1.05 -38.62 -6.72
CA HIS A 430 1.17 -38.11 -8.08
C HIS A 430 1.89 -36.77 -8.16
N TYR A 431 1.84 -35.97 -7.09
CA TYR A 431 2.38 -34.61 -7.06
C TYR A 431 3.13 -34.33 -5.76
N TYR A 432 3.99 -33.31 -5.79
CA TYR A 432 4.55 -32.78 -4.56
C TYR A 432 3.45 -32.04 -3.79
N VAL A 433 3.08 -32.57 -2.63
CA VAL A 433 2.02 -32.03 -1.78
C VAL A 433 2.59 -31.66 -0.42
N ALA A 434 2.39 -30.42 0.00
CA ALA A 434 2.76 -29.93 1.34
C ALA A 434 1.50 -29.50 2.09
N ARG A 435 1.23 -30.12 3.25
CA ARG A 435 0.13 -29.72 4.13
C ARG A 435 0.41 -28.34 4.72
N MET A 436 -0.64 -27.53 4.82
CA MET A 436 -0.58 -26.17 5.37
C MET A 436 -1.38 -26.10 6.67
N GLU A 437 -0.82 -26.64 7.75
CA GLU A 437 -1.52 -26.77 9.04
C GLU A 437 -1.98 -25.43 9.62
N GLU A 438 -1.32 -24.33 9.27
CA GLU A 438 -1.70 -22.96 9.63
C GLU A 438 -3.02 -22.49 9.01
N LEU A 439 -3.46 -23.13 7.92
CA LEU A 439 -4.69 -22.81 7.17
C LEU A 439 -5.79 -23.87 7.35
N ASP A 440 -5.55 -24.88 8.18
CA ASP A 440 -6.56 -25.89 8.49
C ASP A 440 -7.68 -25.25 9.33
N ASP A 441 -8.92 -25.63 9.05
CA ASP A 441 -10.11 -25.29 9.82
C ASP A 441 -10.69 -26.58 10.45
N SER A 442 -11.70 -26.48 11.32
CA SER A 442 -12.31 -27.65 11.98
C SER A 442 -12.82 -28.70 10.98
N ASP A 443 -13.28 -28.23 9.82
CA ASP A 443 -14.00 -29.04 8.83
C ASP A 443 -13.17 -29.29 7.55
N TYR A 444 -12.03 -28.61 7.39
CA TYR A 444 -11.26 -28.61 6.14
C TYR A 444 -9.75 -28.60 6.39
N LEU A 445 -9.04 -29.38 5.59
CA LEU A 445 -7.58 -29.49 5.57
C LEU A 445 -7.04 -28.79 4.32
N ALA A 446 -6.06 -27.90 4.49
CA ALA A 446 -5.42 -27.19 3.40
C ALA A 446 -4.13 -27.90 2.96
N ALA A 447 -3.98 -28.12 1.65
CA ALA A 447 -2.74 -28.64 1.09
C ALA A 447 -2.34 -27.90 -0.19
N ARG A 448 -1.04 -27.68 -0.32
CA ARG A 448 -0.41 -27.05 -1.49
C ARG A 448 0.18 -28.12 -2.39
N VAL A 449 -0.29 -28.16 -3.63
CA VAL A 449 0.18 -29.04 -4.70
C VAL A 449 1.08 -28.24 -5.62
N SER A 450 2.34 -28.64 -5.80
CA SER A 450 3.30 -27.90 -6.62
C SER A 450 3.81 -28.73 -7.79
N ILE A 451 3.97 -28.08 -8.96
CA ILE A 451 4.54 -28.67 -10.17
C ILE A 451 5.53 -27.70 -10.83
N LYS A 452 6.58 -28.26 -11.43
CA LYS A 452 7.49 -27.54 -12.32
C LYS A 452 7.02 -27.68 -13.76
N THR A 453 6.99 -26.58 -14.49
CA THR A 453 6.61 -26.56 -15.92
C THR A 453 7.46 -25.54 -16.68
N PRO A 454 7.80 -25.77 -17.95
CA PRO A 454 8.40 -24.71 -18.77
C PRO A 454 7.43 -23.53 -18.88
N ASN A 455 7.99 -22.32 -19.01
CA ASN A 455 7.20 -21.10 -19.21
C ASN A 455 6.65 -21.01 -20.65
N SER A 456 5.71 -21.91 -20.97
CA SER A 456 4.95 -22.00 -22.23
C SER A 456 3.47 -22.07 -21.90
N ASN A 457 2.66 -21.24 -22.57
CA ASN A 457 1.21 -21.18 -22.31
C ASN A 457 0.55 -22.56 -22.41
N PHE A 458 0.90 -23.33 -23.44
CA PHE A 458 0.37 -24.68 -23.64
C PHE A 458 0.74 -25.64 -22.50
N ALA A 459 2.01 -25.64 -22.07
CA ALA A 459 2.48 -26.53 -21.00
C ALA A 459 1.87 -26.15 -19.65
N ILE A 460 1.70 -24.86 -19.39
CA ILE A 460 1.04 -24.35 -18.18
C ILE A 460 -0.42 -24.81 -18.15
N GLU A 461 -1.15 -24.57 -19.24
CA GLU A 461 -2.55 -24.97 -19.36
C GLU A 461 -2.76 -26.47 -19.15
N GLN A 462 -1.99 -27.31 -19.87
CA GLN A 462 -2.10 -28.75 -19.77
C GLN A 462 -1.86 -29.24 -18.33
N LYS A 463 -0.79 -28.77 -17.67
CA LYS A 463 -0.47 -29.18 -16.29
C LYS A 463 -1.52 -28.75 -15.28
N ILE A 464 -2.12 -27.57 -15.45
CA ILE A 464 -3.19 -27.11 -14.55
C ILE A 464 -4.44 -27.95 -14.74
N ARG A 465 -4.84 -28.22 -15.99
CA ARG A 465 -5.99 -29.08 -16.28
C ARG A 465 -5.80 -30.48 -15.68
N ASP A 466 -4.62 -31.06 -15.82
CA ASP A 466 -4.28 -32.36 -15.23
C ASP A 466 -4.39 -32.35 -13.68
N ILE A 467 -3.87 -31.31 -13.03
CA ILE A 467 -3.94 -31.18 -11.56
C ILE A 467 -5.39 -30.99 -11.12
N LEU A 468 -6.17 -30.14 -11.79
CA LEU A 468 -7.56 -29.88 -11.45
C LEU A 468 -8.41 -31.15 -11.62
N LEU A 469 -8.17 -31.94 -12.68
CA LEU A 469 -8.85 -33.22 -12.89
C LEU A 469 -8.54 -34.20 -11.74
N ASN A 470 -7.27 -34.35 -11.39
CA ASN A 470 -6.88 -35.23 -10.28
C ASN A 470 -7.41 -34.72 -8.92
N ALA A 471 -7.40 -33.41 -8.70
CA ALA A 471 -7.99 -32.79 -7.52
C ALA A 471 -9.49 -33.09 -7.40
N MET A 472 -10.23 -33.03 -8.51
CA MET A 472 -11.65 -33.39 -8.55
C MET A 472 -11.90 -34.86 -8.18
N ILE A 473 -11.06 -35.79 -8.67
CA ILE A 473 -11.15 -37.22 -8.32
C ILE A 473 -11.04 -37.43 -6.79
N TYR A 474 -10.19 -36.63 -6.13
CA TYR A 474 -9.96 -36.68 -4.69
C TYR A 474 -10.77 -35.64 -3.91
N GLN A 475 -11.88 -35.16 -4.46
CA GLN A 475 -12.83 -34.23 -3.81
C GLN A 475 -12.19 -32.93 -3.26
N ALA A 476 -11.10 -32.49 -3.87
CA ALA A 476 -10.41 -31.28 -3.46
C ALA A 476 -11.08 -30.05 -4.08
N THR A 477 -11.26 -28.99 -3.29
CA THR A 477 -11.83 -27.73 -3.75
C THR A 477 -10.72 -26.71 -3.97
N TYR A 478 -10.71 -26.05 -5.13
CA TYR A 478 -9.73 -25.01 -5.43
C TYR A 478 -9.88 -23.80 -4.51
N VAL A 479 -8.76 -23.34 -3.95
CA VAL A 479 -8.70 -22.12 -3.11
C VAL A 479 -7.88 -21.04 -3.79
N ARG A 480 -6.66 -21.35 -4.26
CA ARG A 480 -5.75 -20.34 -4.81
C ARG A 480 -4.69 -20.95 -5.71
N ILE A 481 -4.22 -20.19 -6.69
CA ILE A 481 -3.03 -20.52 -7.48
C ILE A 481 -1.93 -19.46 -7.28
N LEU A 482 -0.70 -19.95 -7.20
CA LEU A 482 0.53 -19.18 -7.09
C LEU A 482 1.47 -19.60 -8.21
N VAL A 483 2.13 -18.63 -8.82
CA VAL A 483 3.05 -18.84 -9.94
C VAL A 483 4.31 -18.07 -9.61
N TYR A 484 5.44 -18.76 -9.52
CA TYR A 484 6.73 -18.17 -9.16
C TYR A 484 7.88 -18.94 -9.80
N TYR A 485 9.03 -18.30 -9.89
CA TYR A 485 10.26 -19.00 -10.28
C TYR A 485 10.96 -19.59 -9.06
N GLU A 486 11.67 -20.70 -9.24
CA GLU A 486 12.55 -21.23 -8.20
C GLU A 486 13.60 -20.16 -7.85
N GLY A 487 13.72 -19.78 -6.58
CA GLY A 487 14.75 -18.84 -6.13
C GLY A 487 16.15 -19.40 -6.39
N GLU A 488 17.14 -18.53 -6.65
CA GLU A 488 18.52 -19.00 -6.51
C GLU A 488 18.71 -19.30 -5.02
N LYS A 489 19.12 -20.53 -4.68
CA LYS A 489 19.68 -20.77 -3.35
C LYS A 489 20.83 -19.78 -3.22
N GLN A 490 20.70 -18.82 -2.30
CA GLN A 490 21.82 -17.98 -1.91
C GLN A 490 22.96 -18.92 -1.54
N ARG A 491 24.01 -18.92 -2.35
CA ARG A 491 25.25 -19.64 -2.06
C ARG A 491 26.07 -18.83 -1.06
#